data_AF-A0A437MEW1-F1
#
_entry.id   AF-A0A437MEW1-F1
#
_cell.length_a   1.000
_cell.length_b   1.000
_cell.length_c   1.000
_cell.angle_alpha   90.00
_cell.angle_beta   90.00
_cell.angle_gamma   90.00
#
_symmetry.space_group_name_H-M   'P 1'
#
loop_
_entity.id
_entity.type
_entity.pdbx_description
1 polymer ?
#
loop_
_entity_poly.entity_id
_entity_poly.type
_entity_poly.pdbx_seq_one_letter_code
_entity_poly.pdbx_strand_id
1 'polypeptide(L)'
;MARIPIHYDSFMISNGLKGSERASVGRITHHTLIRDADDMTVSAYDHHIARLTNIVPGDVSTFRTVCLEWRIVVVVRCPGVSTLRAGNLGIGVTGKPEEDKQGLKVGNDVVRRSNGELIVGDYDLMSVFAAEGHGYEKIEFTRDGAGHSANWTNPEAERLFLRFNASLTIKLEHGANDDWKTDNPIYQNIRNNGVIGHRSYVAFTDTGEYRLLGSPGALKNYYLNVLKVEWPYNV
;
A
#
# COMPACT_ATOMS: atom_id res chain seq x y z
N MET A 1 23.43 23.94 -0.28
CA MET A 1 22.17 23.37 -0.81
C MET A 1 21.12 23.46 0.28
N ALA A 2 19.95 24.04 -0.02
CA ALA A 2 18.92 24.31 0.98
C ALA A 2 17.98 23.10 1.11
N ARG A 3 17.96 22.48 2.28
CA ARG A 3 16.96 21.47 2.65
C ARG A 3 15.66 22.19 2.98
N ILE A 4 14.54 21.77 2.41
CA ILE A 4 13.22 22.29 2.79
C ILE A 4 12.62 21.28 3.77
N PRO A 5 12.65 21.55 5.09
CA PRO A 5 11.95 20.70 6.03
C PRO A 5 10.45 20.86 5.79
N ILE A 6 9.79 19.78 5.39
CA ILE A 6 8.33 19.72 5.40
C ILE A 6 7.92 19.26 6.80
N HIS A 7 7.53 20.23 7.62
CA HIS A 7 6.91 19.96 8.91
C HIS A 7 5.45 19.62 8.67
N TYR A 8 5.03 18.40 9.00
CA TYR A 8 3.62 18.10 9.15
C TYR A 8 3.37 17.62 10.58
N ASP A 9 2.46 18.31 11.26
CA ASP A 9 1.97 17.86 12.55
C ASP A 9 0.88 16.81 12.29
N SER A 10 1.20 15.53 12.50
CA SER A 10 0.16 14.53 12.69
C SER A 10 -0.24 14.53 14.17
N PHE A 11 -1.45 15.01 14.46
CA PHE A 11 -1.98 14.96 15.82
C PHE A 11 -2.60 13.59 16.08
N MET A 12 -2.07 12.85 17.05
CA MET A 12 -2.87 11.87 17.77
C MET A 12 -3.56 12.58 18.94
N ILE A 13 -4.87 12.78 18.83
CA ILE A 13 -5.69 13.05 20.01
C ILE A 13 -6.14 11.69 20.54
N SER A 14 -5.44 11.16 21.55
CA SER A 14 -6.04 10.09 22.35
C SER A 14 -7.01 10.74 23.32
N ASN A 15 -8.29 10.36 23.23
CA ASN A 15 -9.15 10.56 24.38
C ASN A 15 -8.65 9.58 25.44
N GLY A 16 -8.20 10.13 26.56
CA GLY A 16 -7.84 9.34 27.74
C GLY A 16 -8.95 8.33 28.07
N LEU A 17 -8.55 7.24 28.71
CA LEU A 17 -9.47 6.23 29.23
C LEU A 17 -10.70 6.89 29.88
N LYS A 18 -11.89 6.32 29.63
CA LYS A 18 -13.15 6.73 30.28
C LYS A 18 -12.91 6.90 31.79
N GLY A 19 -12.90 8.15 32.26
CA GLY A 19 -12.83 8.49 33.69
C GLY A 19 -11.74 9.46 34.14
N SER A 20 -10.79 9.88 33.29
CA SER A 20 -9.81 10.91 33.67
C SER A 20 -10.13 12.27 33.04
N GLU A 21 -10.55 13.26 33.83
CA GLU A 21 -10.79 14.66 33.43
C GLU A 21 -9.51 15.45 33.08
N ARG A 22 -8.44 14.77 32.65
CA ARG A 22 -7.24 15.41 32.12
C ARG A 22 -6.80 14.68 30.87
N ALA A 23 -6.80 15.41 29.74
CA ALA A 23 -6.15 14.96 28.52
C ALA A 23 -4.66 14.75 28.81
N SER A 24 -4.19 13.52 28.71
CA SER A 24 -2.76 13.20 28.72
C SER A 24 -2.23 13.31 27.29
N VAL A 25 -1.41 14.32 27.05
CA VAL A 25 -0.70 14.50 25.77
C VAL A 25 0.42 13.45 25.69
N GLY A 26 0.15 12.34 25.01
CA GLY A 26 1.09 11.24 24.81
C GLY A 26 2.00 11.46 23.60
N ARG A 27 3.30 11.53 23.90
CA ARG A 27 4.52 11.34 23.06
C ARG A 27 4.43 11.68 21.56
N ILE A 28 5.06 12.80 21.21
CA ILE A 28 5.36 13.23 19.83
C ILE A 28 6.47 12.33 19.25
N THR A 29 6.15 11.49 18.27
CA THR A 29 7.16 10.95 17.34
C THR A 29 7.40 11.99 16.26
N HIS A 30 8.45 12.81 16.42
CA HIS A 30 8.94 13.66 15.34
C HIS A 30 9.50 12.76 14.24
N HIS A 31 8.72 12.56 13.18
CA HIS A 31 9.26 12.02 11.93
C HIS A 31 9.63 13.20 11.03
N THR A 32 10.90 13.61 11.10
CA THR A 32 11.47 14.46 10.06
C THR A 32 11.68 13.59 8.83
N LEU A 33 10.73 13.61 7.89
CA LEU A 33 11.00 13.11 6.54
C LEU A 33 11.90 14.14 5.87
N ILE A 34 13.19 13.82 5.76
CA ILE A 34 14.07 14.50 4.83
C ILE A 34 13.68 13.94 3.46
N ARG A 35 12.84 14.68 2.74
CA ARG A 35 12.71 14.48 1.30
C ARG A 35 13.99 15.05 0.71
N ASP A 36 14.89 14.19 0.25
CA ASP A 36 15.95 14.66 -0.63
C ASP A 36 15.24 15.26 -1.86
N ALA A 37 15.54 16.54 -2.12
CA ALA A 37 15.04 17.28 -3.28
C ALA A 37 15.65 16.76 -4.60
N ASP A 38 16.46 15.71 -4.54
CA ASP A 38 16.68 14.83 -5.68
C ASP A 38 15.44 13.94 -5.82
N ASP A 39 14.33 14.60 -6.16
CA ASP A 39 13.21 13.96 -6.82
C ASP A 39 13.82 13.06 -7.89
N MET A 40 13.54 11.77 -7.81
CA MET A 40 13.30 11.05 -9.05
C MET A 40 12.39 11.94 -9.89
N THR A 41 12.94 12.56 -10.93
CA THR A 41 12.18 13.44 -11.80
C THR A 41 11.04 12.61 -12.35
N VAL A 42 9.84 12.83 -11.81
CA VAL A 42 8.64 12.08 -12.19
C VAL A 42 8.52 12.26 -13.70
N SER A 43 8.71 11.17 -14.43
CA SER A 43 8.86 11.24 -15.86
C SER A 43 7.49 11.40 -16.53
N ALA A 44 7.48 11.82 -17.79
CA ALA A 44 6.26 11.79 -18.60
C ALA A 44 5.66 10.37 -18.67
N TYR A 45 6.51 9.34 -18.54
CA TYR A 45 6.10 7.94 -18.49
C TYR A 45 5.38 7.60 -17.18
N ASP A 46 5.86 8.11 -16.03
CA ASP A 46 5.18 7.94 -14.75
C ASP A 46 3.81 8.63 -14.72
N HIS A 47 3.73 9.83 -15.29
CA HIS A 47 2.45 10.52 -15.48
C HIS A 47 1.50 9.76 -16.40
N HIS A 48 2.01 9.06 -17.42
CA HIS A 48 1.19 8.20 -18.28
C HIS A 48 0.60 7.03 -17.48
N ILE A 49 1.42 6.32 -16.72
CA ILE A 49 0.97 5.19 -15.90
C ILE A 49 -0.04 5.65 -14.84
N ALA A 50 0.24 6.77 -14.15
CA ALA A 50 -0.65 7.34 -13.15
C ALA A 50 -2.07 7.61 -13.68
N ARG A 51 -2.19 8.08 -14.94
CA ARG A 51 -3.49 8.29 -15.59
C ARG A 51 -4.27 6.99 -15.84
N LEU A 52 -3.57 5.86 -15.95
CA LEU A 52 -4.18 4.54 -16.19
C LEU A 52 -4.52 3.81 -14.89
N THR A 53 -3.80 4.08 -13.80
CA THR A 53 -3.85 3.29 -12.56
C THR A 53 -4.46 4.02 -11.38
N ASN A 54 -4.65 5.34 -11.45
CA ASN A 54 -5.00 6.20 -10.30
C ASN A 54 -3.96 6.18 -9.15
N ILE A 55 -2.75 5.68 -9.37
CA ILE A 55 -1.63 5.83 -8.43
C ILE A 55 -1.01 7.21 -8.66
N VAL A 56 -0.62 7.93 -7.60
CA VAL A 56 0.00 9.25 -7.80
C VAL A 56 1.34 9.12 -8.55
N PRO A 57 1.71 10.07 -9.42
CA PRO A 57 2.90 9.94 -10.26
C PRO A 57 4.22 9.67 -9.49
N GLY A 58 4.41 10.30 -8.32
CA GLY A 58 5.58 10.03 -7.47
C GLY A 58 5.63 8.61 -6.90
N ASP A 59 4.47 8.02 -6.64
CA ASP A 59 4.37 6.67 -6.11
C ASP A 59 4.54 5.63 -7.22
N VAL A 60 4.06 5.92 -8.44
CA VAL A 60 4.41 5.15 -9.65
C VAL A 60 5.92 5.10 -9.84
N SER A 61 6.59 6.26 -9.81
CA SER A 61 8.03 6.36 -9.93
C SER A 61 8.74 5.52 -8.84
N THR A 62 8.23 5.58 -7.61
CA THR A 62 8.74 4.79 -6.48
C THR A 62 8.59 3.29 -6.75
N PHE A 63 7.42 2.82 -7.16
CA PHE A 63 7.20 1.39 -7.45
C PHE A 63 8.14 0.89 -8.54
N ARG A 64 8.25 1.62 -9.65
CA ARG A 64 9.12 1.24 -10.77
C ARG A 64 10.59 1.16 -10.35
N THR A 65 11.06 2.16 -9.63
CA THR A 65 12.47 2.21 -9.22
C THR A 65 12.81 1.16 -8.20
N VAL A 66 11.96 0.94 -7.19
CA VAL A 66 12.21 -0.14 -6.23
C VAL A 66 12.17 -1.50 -6.94
N CYS A 67 11.24 -1.71 -7.89
CA CYS A 67 11.19 -2.95 -8.68
C CYS A 67 12.47 -3.17 -9.50
N LEU A 68 13.01 -2.11 -10.11
CA LEU A 68 14.27 -2.17 -10.86
C LEU A 68 15.49 -2.39 -9.93
N GLU A 69 15.60 -1.61 -8.85
CA GLU A 69 16.72 -1.65 -7.90
C GLU A 69 16.84 -3.01 -7.20
N TRP A 70 15.70 -3.59 -6.79
CA TRP A 70 15.64 -4.84 -6.02
C TRP A 70 15.39 -6.06 -6.91
N ARG A 71 15.24 -5.86 -8.23
CA ARG A 71 14.87 -6.90 -9.19
C ARG A 71 13.63 -7.69 -8.73
N ILE A 72 12.56 -6.98 -8.42
CA ILE A 72 11.30 -7.56 -7.97
C ILE A 72 10.15 -7.19 -8.90
N VAL A 73 9.11 -8.03 -8.89
CA VAL A 73 7.80 -7.71 -9.46
C VAL A 73 6.84 -7.42 -8.31
N VAL A 74 6.13 -6.31 -8.39
CA VAL A 74 5.06 -5.96 -7.44
C VAL A 74 3.75 -5.85 -8.19
N VAL A 75 2.71 -6.49 -7.65
CA VAL A 75 1.35 -6.35 -8.16
C VAL A 75 0.54 -5.54 -7.16
N VAL A 76 -0.12 -4.49 -7.65
CA VAL A 76 -0.89 -3.54 -6.83
C VAL A 76 -2.31 -3.44 -7.39
N ARG A 77 -3.31 -3.39 -6.52
CA ARG A 77 -4.67 -3.00 -6.92
C ARG A 77 -4.70 -1.51 -7.23
N CYS A 78 -5.19 -1.15 -8.41
CA CYS A 78 -5.36 0.25 -8.77
C CYS A 78 -6.38 0.88 -7.81
N PRO A 79 -6.00 1.94 -7.07
CA PRO A 79 -6.90 2.56 -6.11
C PRO A 79 -8.04 3.28 -6.82
N GLY A 80 -9.05 3.73 -6.06
CA GLY A 80 -10.08 4.58 -6.64
C GLY A 80 -9.69 6.03 -6.71
N VAL A 81 -10.58 6.80 -7.34
CA VAL A 81 -10.39 8.23 -7.57
C VAL A 81 -10.21 9.02 -6.27
N SER A 82 -10.84 8.59 -5.17
CA SER A 82 -10.69 9.26 -3.88
C SER A 82 -9.26 9.17 -3.35
N THR A 83 -8.60 8.01 -3.48
CA THR A 83 -7.20 7.81 -3.04
C THR A 83 -6.25 8.67 -3.86
N LEU A 84 -6.43 8.69 -5.19
CA LEU A 84 -5.66 9.58 -6.07
C LEU A 84 -5.79 11.05 -5.65
N ARG A 85 -7.02 11.51 -5.36
CA ARG A 85 -7.27 12.89 -4.93
C ARG A 85 -6.62 13.21 -3.59
N ALA A 86 -6.71 12.29 -2.62
CA ALA A 86 -6.07 12.48 -1.32
C ALA A 86 -4.55 12.57 -1.45
N GLY A 87 -3.93 11.67 -2.23
CA GLY A 87 -2.49 11.70 -2.50
C GLY A 87 -2.04 13.00 -3.19
N ASN A 88 -2.79 13.48 -4.19
CA ASN A 88 -2.49 14.75 -4.87
C ASN A 88 -2.62 15.98 -3.96
N LEU A 89 -3.45 15.90 -2.91
CA LEU A 89 -3.59 16.96 -1.90
C LEU A 89 -2.57 16.83 -0.76
N GLY A 90 -1.71 15.81 -0.78
CA GLY A 90 -0.78 15.53 0.31
C GLY A 90 -1.48 15.11 1.61
N ILE A 91 -2.73 14.66 1.53
CA ILE A 91 -3.48 14.21 2.71
C ILE A 91 -2.99 12.80 3.04
N GLY A 92 -2.29 12.69 4.17
CA GLY A 92 -1.82 11.41 4.69
C GLY A 92 -2.97 10.45 4.92
N VAL A 93 -2.90 9.29 4.26
CA VAL A 93 -3.73 8.13 4.57
C VAL A 93 -3.28 7.60 5.93
N THR A 94 -4.21 7.46 6.88
CA THR A 94 -3.93 6.93 8.22
C THR A 94 -4.90 5.80 8.55
N GLY A 95 -4.39 4.58 8.46
CA GLY A 95 -5.09 3.35 8.77
C GLY A 95 -5.59 3.32 10.20
N LYS A 96 -6.89 3.14 10.36
CA LYS A 96 -7.44 2.58 11.59
C LYS A 96 -7.29 1.05 11.53
N PRO A 97 -7.16 0.38 12.68
CA PRO A 97 -7.36 -1.07 12.78
C PRO A 97 -8.70 -1.48 12.15
N GLU A 98 -8.74 -2.65 11.50
CA GLU A 98 -9.88 -3.12 10.69
C GLU A 98 -11.21 -3.17 11.49
N GLU A 99 -11.11 -3.41 12.80
CA GLU A 99 -12.21 -3.40 13.77
C GLU A 99 -12.92 -2.04 13.92
N ASP A 100 -12.24 -0.94 13.63
CA ASP A 100 -12.81 0.41 13.67
C ASP A 100 -13.39 0.88 12.32
N LYS A 101 -13.30 0.07 11.25
CA LYS A 101 -13.79 0.43 9.90
C LYS A 101 -15.24 -0.02 9.65
N GLN A 102 -15.82 -0.88 10.49
CA GLN A 102 -17.19 -1.35 10.32
C GLN A 102 -18.20 -0.20 10.52
N GLY A 103 -19.10 0.00 9.54
CA GLY A 103 -20.17 1.00 9.57
C GLY A 103 -19.75 2.44 9.23
N LEU A 104 -18.46 2.67 8.93
CA LEU A 104 -17.91 4.01 8.69
C LEU A 104 -17.49 4.28 7.23
N LYS A 105 -17.65 3.30 6.32
CA LYS A 105 -17.36 3.46 4.89
C LYS A 105 -18.32 4.46 4.24
N VAL A 106 -17.78 5.47 3.59
CA VAL A 106 -18.49 6.45 2.75
C VAL A 106 -18.06 6.22 1.31
N GLY A 107 -18.50 5.10 0.73
CA GLY A 107 -18.07 4.62 -0.58
C GLY A 107 -16.97 3.55 -0.52
N ASN A 108 -16.31 3.30 -1.65
CA ASN A 108 -15.38 2.17 -1.78
C ASN A 108 -14.03 2.39 -1.08
N ASP A 109 -13.52 3.62 -1.10
CA ASP A 109 -12.15 3.93 -0.66
C ASP A 109 -12.10 4.97 0.46
N VAL A 110 -13.25 5.50 0.91
CA VAL A 110 -13.30 6.57 1.92
C VAL A 110 -13.97 6.05 3.18
N VAL A 111 -13.40 6.37 4.34
CA VAL A 111 -13.95 6.06 5.66
C VAL A 111 -14.12 7.36 6.42
N ARG A 112 -15.30 7.59 6.99
CA ARG A 112 -15.57 8.72 7.88
C ARG A 112 -15.45 8.28 9.33
N ARG A 113 -14.46 8.80 10.04
CA ARG A 113 -14.29 8.56 11.47
C ARG A 113 -15.47 9.13 12.27
N SER A 114 -15.65 8.60 13.48
CA SER A 114 -16.66 9.08 14.44
C SER A 114 -16.47 10.56 14.84
N ASN A 115 -15.24 11.09 14.74
CA ASN A 115 -14.92 12.51 14.94
C ASN A 115 -15.17 13.39 13.68
N GLY A 116 -15.66 12.80 12.58
CA GLY A 116 -15.98 13.49 11.33
C GLY A 116 -14.85 13.54 10.30
N GLU A 117 -13.63 13.11 10.63
CA GLU A 117 -12.49 13.08 9.69
C GLU A 117 -12.72 12.06 8.57
N LEU A 118 -12.26 12.39 7.36
CA LEU A 118 -12.26 11.48 6.22
C LEU A 118 -10.86 10.88 6.05
N ILE A 119 -10.80 9.55 6.02
CA ILE A 119 -9.61 8.78 5.68
C ILE A 119 -9.85 8.17 4.31
N VAL A 120 -8.81 8.00 3.53
CA VAL A 120 -8.86 7.27 2.28
C VAL A 120 -7.98 6.02 2.39
N GLY A 121 -8.34 4.91 1.73
CA GLY A 121 -7.56 3.68 1.76
C GLY A 121 -6.16 3.82 1.12
N ASP A 122 -5.24 2.97 1.55
CA ASP A 122 -3.88 2.86 1.02
C ASP A 122 -3.84 2.12 -0.33
N TYR A 123 -2.63 1.78 -0.79
CA TYR A 123 -2.48 0.88 -1.93
C TYR A 123 -2.48 -0.57 -1.45
N ASP A 124 -3.45 -1.35 -1.91
CA ASP A 124 -3.41 -2.78 -1.65
C ASP A 124 -2.33 -3.46 -2.49
N LEU A 125 -1.27 -3.93 -1.83
CA LEU A 125 -0.37 -4.89 -2.42
C LEU A 125 -1.09 -6.22 -2.61
N MET A 126 -1.07 -6.73 -3.83
CA MET A 126 -1.57 -8.06 -4.13
C MET A 126 -0.50 -9.11 -3.86
N SER A 127 0.73 -8.85 -4.31
CA SER A 127 1.87 -9.78 -4.21
C SER A 127 3.21 -9.12 -4.49
N VAL A 128 4.29 -9.74 -4.00
CA VAL A 128 5.68 -9.37 -4.31
C VAL A 128 6.48 -10.63 -4.70
N PHE A 129 7.28 -10.54 -5.77
CA PHE A 129 8.12 -11.62 -6.26
C PHE A 129 9.55 -11.14 -6.52
N ALA A 130 10.56 -11.92 -6.15
CA ALA A 130 11.93 -11.76 -6.58
C ALA A 130 12.14 -12.34 -7.99
N ALA A 131 12.90 -11.66 -8.83
CA ALA A 131 13.32 -12.18 -10.13
C ALA A 131 14.55 -13.09 -9.96
N GLU A 132 14.35 -14.40 -10.08
CA GLU A 132 15.37 -15.42 -9.84
C GLU A 132 15.64 -16.22 -11.12
N GLY A 133 16.88 -16.16 -11.62
CA GLY A 133 17.30 -16.89 -12.82
C GLY A 133 16.38 -16.67 -14.04
N HIS A 134 15.55 -17.67 -14.35
CA HIS A 134 14.59 -17.69 -15.47
C HIS A 134 13.13 -17.48 -15.06
N GLY A 135 12.86 -17.12 -13.80
CA GLY A 135 11.50 -17.03 -13.28
C GLY A 135 11.35 -16.08 -12.10
N TYR A 136 10.28 -16.29 -11.35
CA TYR A 136 9.90 -15.45 -10.23
C TYR A 136 9.66 -16.32 -8.98
N GLU A 137 10.27 -15.95 -7.87
CA GLU A 137 10.06 -16.57 -6.56
C GLU A 137 9.25 -15.62 -5.68
N LYS A 138 8.24 -16.14 -4.98
CA LYS A 138 7.38 -15.31 -4.15
C LYS A 138 8.13 -14.88 -2.89
N ILE A 139 8.12 -13.59 -2.58
CA ILE A 139 8.54 -13.09 -1.29
C ILE A 139 7.31 -13.07 -0.39
N GLU A 140 7.29 -13.89 0.66
CA GLU A 140 6.21 -13.86 1.65
C GLU A 140 6.20 -12.48 2.33
N PHE A 141 5.22 -11.67 1.97
CA PHE A 141 5.10 -10.27 2.35
C PHE A 141 3.98 -10.12 3.38
N THR A 142 4.07 -10.83 4.50
CA THR A 142 3.04 -10.84 5.54
C THR A 142 3.56 -10.43 6.91
N ARG A 143 2.61 -10.08 7.78
CA ARG A 143 2.86 -9.77 9.19
C ARG A 143 2.08 -10.74 10.05
N ASP A 144 2.70 -11.16 11.15
CA ASP A 144 2.06 -11.99 12.15
C ASP A 144 1.27 -11.11 13.14
N GLY A 145 -0.03 -10.98 12.87
CA GLY A 145 -0.98 -10.23 13.68
C GLY A 145 -1.75 -9.14 12.93
N ALA A 146 -2.71 -8.52 13.61
CA ALA A 146 -3.52 -7.43 13.05
C ALA A 146 -2.85 -6.07 13.22
N GLY A 147 -2.86 -5.26 12.16
CA GLY A 147 -2.47 -3.85 12.20
C GLY A 147 -0.96 -3.58 12.15
N HIS A 148 -0.60 -2.30 12.33
CA HIS A 148 0.76 -1.80 12.10
C HIS A 148 1.82 -2.28 13.11
N SER A 149 1.40 -2.81 14.26
CA SER A 149 2.29 -3.33 15.31
C SER A 149 2.65 -4.81 15.13
N ALA A 150 2.06 -5.49 14.15
CA ALA A 150 2.37 -6.88 13.84
C ALA A 150 3.80 -7.04 13.32
N ASN A 151 4.49 -8.10 13.74
CA ASN A 151 5.87 -8.38 13.35
C ASN A 151 5.92 -8.98 11.94
N TRP A 152 6.93 -8.63 11.16
CA TRP A 152 7.16 -9.27 9.87
C TRP A 152 7.61 -10.72 10.04
N THR A 153 7.05 -11.63 9.24
CA THR A 153 7.51 -13.03 9.22
C THR A 153 8.78 -13.22 8.40
N ASN A 154 9.03 -12.30 7.46
CA ASN A 154 10.20 -12.28 6.59
C ASN A 154 10.97 -10.95 6.72
N PRO A 155 12.24 -10.96 7.17
CA PRO A 155 13.08 -9.74 7.27
C PRO A 155 13.31 -9.03 5.93
N GLU A 156 13.29 -9.75 4.80
CA GLU A 156 13.39 -9.13 3.48
C GLU A 156 12.13 -8.34 3.13
N ALA A 157 10.95 -8.88 3.44
CA ALA A 157 9.68 -8.18 3.28
C ALA A 157 9.64 -6.90 4.14
N GLU A 158 10.14 -6.97 5.38
CA GLU A 158 10.27 -5.78 6.24
C GLU A 158 11.13 -4.69 5.59
N ARG A 159 12.32 -5.05 5.10
CA ARG A 159 13.23 -4.09 4.46
C ARG A 159 12.61 -3.48 3.20
N LEU A 160 11.96 -4.28 2.37
CA LEU A 160 11.23 -3.81 1.18
C LEU A 160 10.08 -2.88 1.55
N PHE A 161 9.28 -3.24 2.56
CA PHE A 161 8.19 -2.40 3.04
C PHE A 161 8.68 -1.03 3.52
N LEU A 162 9.74 -1.03 4.33
CA LEU A 162 10.38 0.21 4.80
C LEU A 162 10.94 1.02 3.62
N ARG A 163 11.53 0.36 2.61
CA ARG A 163 12.06 1.00 1.39
C ARG A 163 10.96 1.68 0.57
N PHE A 164 9.82 1.00 0.37
CA PHE A 164 8.65 1.61 -0.28
C PHE A 164 8.16 2.81 0.52
N ASN A 165 7.89 2.60 1.81
CA ASN A 165 7.33 3.64 2.66
C ASN A 165 8.27 4.80 2.98
N ALA A 166 9.56 4.70 2.69
CA ALA A 166 10.46 5.86 2.72
C ALA A 166 10.09 6.90 1.65
N SER A 167 9.62 6.47 0.48
CA SER A 167 9.41 7.34 -0.69
C SER A 167 7.94 7.54 -1.07
N LEU A 168 7.06 6.57 -0.78
CA LEU A 168 5.64 6.67 -1.12
C LEU A 168 4.97 7.86 -0.41
N THR A 169 4.11 8.57 -1.14
CA THR A 169 3.21 9.60 -0.61
C THR A 169 2.07 8.94 0.16
N ILE A 170 1.43 7.94 -0.44
CA ILE A 170 0.43 7.08 0.22
C ILE A 170 1.16 5.84 0.72
N LYS A 171 1.28 5.73 2.05
CA LYS A 171 2.01 4.63 2.69
C LYS A 171 1.23 3.33 2.60
N LEU A 172 1.95 2.23 2.41
CA LEU A 172 1.43 0.87 2.58
C LEU A 172 1.14 0.62 4.06
N GLU A 173 0.03 -0.03 4.38
CA GLU A 173 -0.40 -0.28 5.75
C GLU A 173 -0.19 -1.72 6.20
N HIS A 174 -0.37 -2.66 5.27
CA HIS A 174 -0.37 -4.09 5.53
C HIS A 174 0.49 -4.87 4.54
N GLY A 175 0.61 -6.18 4.78
CA GLY A 175 1.24 -7.13 3.88
C GLY A 175 0.47 -7.35 2.57
N ALA A 176 0.97 -8.22 1.71
CA ALA A 176 0.32 -8.58 0.47
C ALA A 176 -0.95 -9.41 0.70
N ASN A 177 -2.00 -9.11 -0.07
CA ASN A 177 -3.31 -9.73 0.09
C ASN A 177 -3.31 -11.24 -0.19
N ASP A 178 -2.40 -11.76 -1.00
CA ASP A 178 -2.33 -13.21 -1.25
C ASP A 178 -1.47 -14.02 -0.27
N ASP A 179 -0.80 -13.38 0.69
CA ASP A 179 0.02 -14.04 1.72
C ASP A 179 -0.72 -14.29 3.04
N TRP A 180 -1.96 -13.83 3.16
CA TRP A 180 -2.80 -14.11 4.33
C TRP A 180 -3.08 -15.61 4.43
N LYS A 181 -2.61 -16.24 5.52
CA LYS A 181 -2.77 -17.68 5.78
C LYS A 181 -4.26 -18.05 5.85
N THR A 182 -4.66 -19.11 5.17
CA THR A 182 -6.07 -19.53 5.06
C THR A 182 -6.58 -20.39 6.22
N ASP A 183 -5.74 -20.65 7.21
CA ASP A 183 -6.10 -21.37 8.44
C ASP A 183 -6.99 -20.54 9.39
N ASN A 184 -7.08 -19.22 9.15
CA ASN A 184 -7.95 -18.31 9.87
C ASN A 184 -9.06 -17.74 8.94
N PRO A 185 -10.36 -17.84 9.32
CA PRO A 185 -11.47 -17.30 8.52
C PRO A 185 -11.38 -15.80 8.21
N ILE A 186 -10.80 -15.00 9.11
CA ILE A 186 -10.61 -13.55 8.89
C ILE A 186 -9.60 -13.32 7.76
N TYR A 187 -8.48 -14.03 7.80
CA TYR A 187 -7.42 -13.94 6.79
C TYR A 187 -7.89 -14.47 5.43
N GLN A 188 -8.69 -15.54 5.42
CA GLN A 188 -9.34 -16.03 4.21
C GLN A 188 -10.28 -14.98 3.60
N ASN A 189 -11.03 -14.25 4.42
CA ASN A 189 -11.91 -13.18 3.95
C ASN A 189 -11.10 -11.99 3.38
N ILE A 190 -10.01 -11.58 4.05
CA ILE A 190 -9.10 -10.54 3.55
C ILE A 190 -8.51 -10.94 2.19
N ARG A 191 -8.01 -12.18 2.07
CA ARG A 191 -7.49 -12.74 0.82
C ARG A 191 -8.53 -12.67 -0.29
N ASN A 192 -9.74 -13.18 -0.06
CA ASN A 192 -10.80 -13.21 -1.07
C ASN A 192 -11.29 -11.81 -1.46
N ASN A 193 -11.30 -10.85 -0.53
CA ASN A 193 -11.63 -9.45 -0.80
C ASN A 193 -10.49 -8.67 -1.48
N GLY A 194 -9.30 -9.27 -1.62
CA GLY A 194 -8.21 -8.70 -2.40
C GLY A 194 -8.58 -8.54 -3.89
N VAL A 195 -9.40 -9.46 -4.42
CA VAL A 195 -9.85 -9.41 -5.80
C VAL A 195 -11.27 -8.84 -5.90
N ILE A 196 -11.41 -7.69 -6.56
CA ILE A 196 -12.68 -6.96 -6.69
C ILE A 196 -13.06 -6.89 -8.16
N GLY A 197 -14.27 -7.36 -8.49
CA GLY A 197 -14.76 -7.55 -9.86
C GLY A 197 -14.61 -6.36 -10.81
N HIS A 198 -14.77 -5.13 -10.29
CA HIS A 198 -14.74 -3.89 -11.08
C HIS A 198 -13.42 -3.11 -10.97
N ARG A 199 -12.40 -3.68 -10.32
CA ARG A 199 -11.09 -3.02 -10.14
C ARG A 199 -10.08 -3.49 -11.17
N SER A 200 -9.18 -2.58 -11.51
CA SER A 200 -7.97 -2.85 -12.28
C SER A 200 -6.79 -3.10 -11.33
N TYR A 201 -5.74 -3.70 -11.87
CA TYR A 201 -4.48 -3.93 -11.17
C TYR A 201 -3.33 -3.49 -12.07
N VAL A 202 -2.16 -3.30 -11.48
CA VAL A 202 -0.93 -3.02 -12.22
C VAL A 202 0.19 -3.89 -11.65
N ALA A 203 0.95 -4.51 -12.55
CA ALA A 203 2.21 -5.13 -12.19
C ALA A 203 3.35 -4.19 -12.60
N PHE A 204 4.20 -3.82 -11.65
CA PHE A 204 5.50 -3.20 -11.92
C PHE A 204 6.54 -4.31 -11.97
N THR A 205 7.33 -4.37 -13.03
CA THR A 205 8.26 -5.50 -13.28
C THR A 205 9.67 -5.19 -12.79
N ASP A 206 10.49 -6.24 -12.70
CA ASP A 206 11.91 -6.18 -12.31
C ASP A 206 12.79 -5.36 -13.28
N THR A 207 12.23 -4.94 -14.41
CA THR A 207 12.86 -4.04 -15.39
C THR A 207 12.38 -2.59 -15.27
N GLY A 208 11.55 -2.27 -14.27
CA GLY A 208 10.94 -0.95 -14.11
C GLY A 208 9.85 -0.65 -15.15
N GLU A 209 9.36 -1.65 -15.88
CA GLU A 209 8.20 -1.54 -16.77
C GLU A 209 6.90 -1.77 -16.01
N TYR A 210 5.76 -1.55 -16.66
CA TYR A 210 4.44 -1.83 -16.08
C TYR A 210 3.59 -2.67 -17.02
N ARG A 211 2.65 -3.42 -16.43
CA ARG A 211 1.57 -4.11 -17.14
C ARG A 211 0.26 -3.78 -16.48
N LEU A 212 -0.64 -3.14 -17.22
CA LEU A 212 -2.00 -2.89 -16.77
C LEU A 212 -2.81 -4.19 -16.89
N LEU A 213 -3.41 -4.60 -15.78
CA LEU A 213 -4.23 -5.79 -15.64
C LEU A 213 -5.67 -5.32 -15.41
N GLY A 214 -6.37 -4.99 -16.49
CA GLY A 214 -7.65 -4.28 -16.45
C GLY A 214 -8.84 -5.05 -15.88
N SER A 215 -8.65 -6.28 -15.40
CA SER A 215 -9.69 -7.10 -14.79
C SER A 215 -9.10 -8.20 -13.90
N PRO A 216 -9.91 -8.80 -13.00
CA PRO A 216 -9.52 -10.01 -12.28
C PRO A 216 -9.07 -11.17 -13.19
N GLY A 217 -9.69 -11.31 -14.37
CA GLY A 217 -9.27 -12.32 -15.35
C GLY A 217 -7.87 -12.06 -15.90
N ALA A 218 -7.54 -10.80 -16.18
CA ALA A 218 -6.18 -10.41 -16.59
C ALA A 218 -5.15 -10.64 -15.47
N LEU A 219 -5.53 -10.34 -14.22
CA LEU A 219 -4.72 -10.62 -13.03
C LEU A 219 -4.45 -12.13 -12.88
N LYS A 220 -5.49 -12.96 -12.97
CA LYS A 220 -5.36 -14.43 -12.92
C LYS A 220 -4.45 -14.97 -14.02
N ASN A 221 -4.62 -14.49 -15.24
CA ASN A 221 -3.76 -14.87 -16.36
C ASN A 221 -2.31 -14.44 -16.13
N TYR A 222 -2.07 -13.30 -15.48
CA TYR A 222 -0.72 -12.86 -15.15
C TYR A 222 -0.02 -13.80 -14.16
N TYR A 223 -0.72 -14.21 -13.10
CA TYR A 223 -0.22 -15.18 -12.12
C TYR A 223 0.15 -16.52 -12.80
N LEU A 224 -0.79 -17.09 -13.54
CA LEU A 224 -0.64 -18.42 -14.13
C LEU A 224 0.40 -18.44 -15.26
N ASN A 225 0.41 -17.41 -16.12
CA ASN A 225 1.18 -17.46 -17.36
C ASN A 225 2.49 -16.71 -17.32
N VAL A 226 2.61 -15.66 -16.50
CA VAL A 226 3.83 -14.83 -16.39
C VAL A 226 4.60 -15.18 -15.13
N LEU A 227 3.95 -15.13 -13.97
CA LEU A 227 4.59 -15.46 -12.70
C LEU A 227 4.77 -16.97 -12.49
N LYS A 228 4.03 -17.79 -13.25
CA LYS A 228 4.08 -19.28 -13.20
C LYS A 228 3.78 -19.84 -11.81
N VAL A 229 2.88 -19.18 -11.08
CA VAL A 229 2.43 -19.61 -9.76
C VAL A 229 0.95 -19.93 -9.74
N GLU A 230 0.52 -20.70 -8.74
CA GLU A 230 -0.89 -21.00 -8.51
C GLU A 230 -1.69 -19.71 -8.25
N TRP A 231 -2.95 -19.71 -8.70
CA TRP A 231 -3.88 -18.62 -8.42
C TRP A 231 -4.31 -18.69 -6.94
N PRO A 232 -4.00 -17.67 -6.11
CA PRO A 232 -4.21 -17.78 -4.67
C PRO A 232 -5.65 -17.48 -4.22
N TYR A 233 -6.54 -17.05 -5.10
CA TYR A 233 -7.85 -16.54 -4.69
C TYR A 233 -8.98 -17.52 -5.03
N ASN A 234 -9.99 -17.63 -4.15
CA ASN A 234 -11.16 -18.49 -4.36
C ASN A 234 -12.29 -17.83 -5.18
N VAL A 235 -11.93 -16.85 -6.01
CA VAL A 235 -12.85 -16.06 -6.85
C VAL A 235 -12.94 -16.57 -8.28
#